data_AF-A0A973UCJ3-F1
#
_entry.id   AF-A0A973UCJ3-F1
#
_cell.length_a   1.000
_cell.length_b   1.000
_cell.length_c   1.000
_cell.angle_alpha   90.00
_cell.angle_beta   90.00
_cell.angle_gamma   90.00
#
_symmetry.space_group_name_H-M   'P 1'
#
loop_
_entity.id
_entity.type
_entity.pdbx_description
1 polymer ?
#
loop_
_entity_poly.entity_id
_entity_poly.type
_entity_poly.pdbx_seq_one_letter_code
_entity_poly.pdbx_strand_id
1 'polypeptide(L)'
;MYSIIVVPPPTTEEETNRTQLRLAPGERLSFGRSVSDNDLAIAHDGVSRRAGEITAQGAFWILSNLSREQTYVVENPEGAGEHIKVGPGRLDAPVPFEFSRIVLPAAGDLLAIEVWAPRHDYSIAGGLDGATTAPAFSMDRTKRYFAVLAALCEPRLRGEPHAPLPTVDQVVDRLRPSWAAASRTSVQWNIDYLAVKLRLKPAPETADTGPRLNGKKESLVSLALRFDLVREDDLVVLSDSSSASSPSSSGRTAR
;
A
#
# COMPACT_ATOMS: atom_id res chain seq x y z
N MET A 1 -17.01 12.60 14.73
CA MET A 1 -16.70 13.91 14.10
C MET A 1 -15.78 13.61 12.93
N TYR A 2 -16.24 13.85 11.71
CA TYR A 2 -15.51 13.50 10.49
C TYR A 2 -14.57 14.64 10.10
N SER A 3 -13.41 14.73 10.74
CA SER A 3 -12.39 15.72 10.39
C SER A 3 -11.21 15.05 9.69
N ILE A 4 -10.62 15.69 8.69
CA ILE A 4 -9.33 15.28 8.16
C ILE A 4 -8.20 16.03 8.85
N ILE A 5 -7.04 15.39 8.95
CA ILE A 5 -5.80 16.00 9.45
C ILE A 5 -4.84 16.10 8.28
N VAL A 6 -4.25 17.27 8.07
CA VAL A 6 -3.23 17.52 7.05
C VAL A 6 -1.90 17.81 7.76
N VAL A 7 -0.85 17.10 7.37
CA VAL A 7 0.53 17.33 7.83
C VAL A 7 1.38 17.81 6.65
N PRO A 8 1.99 19.00 6.76
CA PRO A 8 2.91 19.54 5.76
C PRO A 8 4.14 18.66 5.49
N PRO A 9 4.83 18.86 4.35
CA PRO A 9 6.16 18.27 4.14
C PRO A 9 7.14 18.73 5.22
N PRO A 10 8.12 17.90 5.59
CA PRO A 10 9.16 18.32 6.51
C PRO A 10 9.94 19.50 5.92
N THR A 11 9.99 20.62 6.63
CA THR A 11 10.89 21.74 6.31
C THR A 11 12.22 21.51 7.02
N THR A 12 13.31 21.94 6.39
CA THR A 12 14.70 21.77 6.87
C THR A 12 14.98 22.42 8.23
N GLU A 13 14.05 23.23 8.75
CA GLU A 13 14.24 24.03 9.98
C GLU A 13 13.33 23.61 11.15
N GLU A 14 12.31 22.76 10.96
CA GLU A 14 11.31 22.47 12.01
C GLU A 14 10.86 21.00 12.08
N GLU A 15 11.79 20.06 12.26
CA GLU A 15 11.45 18.65 12.54
C GLU A 15 10.68 18.47 13.86
N THR A 16 10.83 19.40 14.81
CA THR A 16 10.38 19.22 16.20
C THR A 16 8.91 19.61 16.44
N ASN A 17 8.23 20.27 15.49
CA ASN A 17 6.85 20.71 15.67
C ASN A 17 6.05 20.69 14.36
N ARG A 18 5.72 19.49 13.85
CA ARG A 18 4.85 19.37 12.67
C ARG A 18 3.49 19.98 12.97
N THR A 19 3.22 21.15 12.40
CA THR A 19 1.92 21.80 12.47
C THR A 19 0.86 20.90 11.82
N GLN A 20 -0.02 20.32 12.62
CA GLN A 20 -1.17 19.55 12.14
C GLN A 20 -2.35 20.48 11.91
N LEU A 21 -2.88 20.49 10.69
CA LEU A 21 -4.05 21.29 10.32
C LEU A 21 -5.29 20.37 10.31
N ARG A 22 -6.33 20.74 11.05
CA ARG A 22 -7.58 19.97 11.13
C ARG A 22 -8.65 20.67 10.32
N LEU A 23 -9.32 19.92 9.45
CA LEU A 23 -10.40 20.43 8.61
C LEU A 23 -11.69 19.66 8.92
N ALA A 24 -12.73 20.38 9.32
CA ALA A 24 -14.09 19.90 9.43
C ALA A 24 -14.73 19.77 8.03
N PRO A 25 -15.82 18.99 7.87
CA PRO A 25 -16.49 18.85 6.59
C PRO A 25 -16.92 20.21 6.01
N GLY A 26 -16.58 20.44 4.74
CA GLY A 26 -16.82 21.70 4.04
C GLY A 26 -15.69 22.74 4.18
N GLU A 27 -14.76 22.56 5.10
CA GLU A 27 -13.57 23.40 5.20
C GLU A 27 -12.56 23.07 4.11
N ARG A 28 -11.80 24.11 3.73
CA ARG A 28 -10.82 24.08 2.65
C ARG A 28 -9.47 24.54 3.15
N LEU A 29 -8.42 23.98 2.57
CA LEU A 29 -7.04 24.34 2.82
C LEU A 29 -6.35 24.54 1.47
N SER A 30 -6.04 25.78 1.15
CA SER A 30 -5.22 26.14 0.01
C SER A 30 -3.74 25.93 0.33
N PHE A 31 -2.97 25.44 -0.65
CA PHE A 31 -1.53 25.25 -0.49
C PHE A 31 -0.74 25.71 -1.72
N GLY A 32 0.48 26.18 -1.48
CA GLY A 32 1.37 26.65 -2.54
C GLY A 32 2.58 27.40 -2.00
N ARG A 33 3.43 27.91 -2.91
CA ARG A 33 4.65 28.65 -2.54
C ARG A 33 4.37 30.04 -1.95
N SER A 34 3.24 30.67 -2.29
CA SER A 34 2.92 32.03 -1.81
C SER A 34 2.40 31.99 -0.38
N VAL A 35 3.06 32.69 0.55
CA VAL A 35 2.65 32.73 1.97
C VAL A 35 1.36 33.54 2.17
N SER A 36 1.17 34.62 1.40
CA SER A 36 0.00 35.51 1.56
C SER A 36 -1.29 34.95 0.98
N ASP A 37 -1.17 34.00 0.04
CA ASP A 37 -2.30 33.56 -0.79
C ASP A 37 -2.74 32.13 -0.47
N ASN A 38 -2.06 31.45 0.46
CA ASN A 38 -2.36 30.07 0.82
C ASN A 38 -2.37 29.87 2.33
N ASP A 39 -3.25 28.99 2.80
CA ASP A 39 -3.33 28.58 4.21
C ASP A 39 -2.10 27.74 4.61
N LEU A 40 -1.57 26.95 3.67
CA LEU A 40 -0.35 26.16 3.82
C LEU A 40 0.73 26.62 2.82
N ALA A 41 1.75 27.30 3.33
CA ALA A 41 2.91 27.69 2.54
C ALA A 41 3.93 26.54 2.43
N ILE A 42 4.33 26.22 1.19
CA ILE A 42 5.39 25.25 0.90
C ILE A 42 6.52 26.02 0.20
N ALA A 43 7.51 26.45 0.99
CA ALA A 43 8.60 27.32 0.55
C ALA A 43 9.64 26.56 -0.30
N HIS A 44 9.23 26.12 -1.50
CA HIS A 44 10.09 25.42 -2.43
C HIS A 44 9.89 25.93 -3.86
N ASP A 45 10.97 26.19 -4.60
CA ASP A 45 10.89 26.86 -5.92
C ASP A 45 10.22 26.03 -7.01
N GLY A 46 10.28 24.71 -6.90
CA GLY A 46 9.52 23.79 -7.75
C GLY A 46 8.00 23.80 -7.53
N VAL A 47 7.49 24.47 -6.48
CA VAL A 47 6.06 24.51 -6.15
C VAL A 47 5.40 25.76 -6.75
N SER A 48 4.24 25.58 -7.38
CA SER A 48 3.45 26.69 -7.93
C SER A 48 3.02 27.66 -6.81
N ARG A 49 2.93 28.97 -7.12
CA ARG A 49 2.52 29.99 -6.13
C ARG A 49 1.18 29.66 -5.49
N ARG A 50 0.25 29.17 -6.28
CA ARG A 50 -1.00 28.52 -5.87
C ARG A 50 -0.98 27.11 -6.46
N ALA A 51 -0.70 26.11 -5.63
CA ALA A 51 -0.42 24.74 -6.08
C ALA A 51 -1.69 23.90 -6.07
N GLY A 52 -2.49 23.98 -5.02
CA GLY A 52 -3.73 23.23 -4.95
C GLY A 52 -4.62 23.62 -3.78
N GLU A 53 -5.69 22.86 -3.63
CA GLU A 53 -6.65 22.99 -2.54
C GLU A 53 -7.11 21.60 -2.08
N ILE A 54 -7.13 21.39 -0.77
CA ILE A 54 -7.68 20.21 -0.10
C ILE A 54 -9.02 20.61 0.51
N THR A 55 -10.07 19.83 0.27
CA THR A 55 -11.38 20.06 0.90
C THR A 55 -11.89 18.80 1.59
N ALA A 56 -12.29 18.92 2.85
CA ALA A 56 -12.85 17.82 3.62
C ALA A 56 -14.33 17.57 3.25
N GLN A 57 -14.71 16.31 3.02
CA GLN A 57 -16.05 15.93 2.56
C GLN A 57 -16.58 14.69 3.30
N GLY A 58 -17.06 14.86 4.53
CA GLY A 58 -17.70 13.76 5.28
C GLY A 58 -16.82 12.52 5.37
N ALA A 59 -17.15 11.47 4.60
CA ALA A 59 -16.43 10.20 4.58
C ALA A 59 -15.19 10.18 3.64
N PHE A 60 -14.95 11.21 2.84
CA PHE A 60 -13.78 11.32 1.96
C PHE A 60 -13.27 12.76 1.92
N TRP A 61 -12.28 13.03 1.08
CA TRP A 61 -11.82 14.39 0.81
C TRP A 61 -11.49 14.54 -0.68
N ILE A 62 -11.38 15.78 -1.13
CA ILE A 62 -11.10 16.09 -2.55
C ILE A 62 -9.84 16.92 -2.68
N LEU A 63 -9.13 16.71 -3.78
CA LEU A 63 -7.93 17.46 -4.16
C LEU A 63 -8.18 18.20 -5.48
N SER A 64 -7.96 19.51 -5.46
CA SER A 64 -7.89 20.35 -6.66
C SER A 64 -6.43 20.68 -6.97
N ASN A 65 -5.96 20.26 -8.13
CA ASN A 65 -4.64 20.62 -8.64
C ASN A 65 -4.74 21.93 -9.44
N LEU A 66 -4.21 23.01 -8.87
CA LEU A 66 -4.23 24.34 -9.46
C LEU A 66 -2.95 24.65 -10.24
N SER A 67 -2.00 23.71 -10.30
CA SER A 67 -0.85 23.80 -11.19
C SER A 67 -1.29 23.71 -12.65
N ARG A 68 -0.58 24.46 -13.50
CA ARG A 68 -0.79 24.44 -14.95
C ARG A 68 0.00 23.34 -15.66
N GLU A 69 1.04 22.81 -15.01
CA GLU A 69 2.04 21.97 -15.66
C GLU A 69 2.26 20.64 -14.94
N GLN A 70 2.08 20.60 -13.62
CA GLN A 70 2.51 19.47 -12.81
C GLN A 70 1.35 18.54 -12.49
N THR A 71 1.54 17.23 -12.70
CA THR A 71 0.62 16.20 -12.20
C THR A 71 0.97 15.86 -10.77
N TYR A 72 -0.03 15.80 -9.90
CA TYR A 72 0.13 15.31 -8.53
C TYR A 72 -0.24 13.84 -8.47
N VAL A 73 0.41 13.12 -7.56
CA VAL A 73 0.07 11.73 -7.23
C VAL A 73 -0.45 11.72 -5.81
N VAL A 74 -1.58 11.05 -5.58
CA VAL A 74 -2.02 10.74 -4.22
C VAL A 74 -1.80 9.25 -4.02
N GLU A 75 -0.84 8.91 -3.18
CA GLU A 75 -0.49 7.54 -2.84
C GLU A 75 -1.31 7.07 -1.64
N ASN A 76 -1.67 5.79 -1.63
CA ASN A 76 -2.16 5.08 -0.45
C ASN A 76 -0.99 4.29 0.15
N PRO A 77 -0.37 4.75 1.26
CA PRO A 77 0.75 4.05 1.87
C PRO A 77 0.38 2.66 2.40
N GLU A 78 -0.91 2.40 2.65
CA GLU A 78 -1.45 1.11 3.12
C GLU A 78 -1.81 0.18 1.95
N GLY A 79 -1.97 0.71 0.74
CA GLY A 79 -2.48 0.01 -0.44
C GLY A 79 -1.40 -0.59 -1.36
N ALA A 80 -0.20 -0.87 -0.84
CA ALA A 80 0.90 -1.51 -1.58
C ALA A 80 1.21 -0.89 -2.96
N GLY A 81 1.16 0.44 -3.08
CA GLY A 81 1.44 1.18 -4.32
C GLY A 81 0.22 1.62 -5.11
N GLU A 82 -0.98 1.42 -4.55
CA GLU A 82 -2.19 2.10 -4.99
C GLU A 82 -1.98 3.61 -4.98
N HIS A 83 -2.37 4.25 -6.09
CA HIS A 83 -2.32 5.70 -6.22
C HIS A 83 -3.35 6.19 -7.24
N ILE A 84 -3.70 7.47 -7.12
CA ILE A 84 -4.43 8.19 -8.15
C ILE A 84 -3.59 9.35 -8.70
N LYS A 85 -3.79 9.67 -9.98
CA LYS A 85 -3.17 10.83 -10.61
C LYS A 85 -4.17 11.98 -10.68
N VAL A 86 -3.75 13.15 -10.22
CA VAL A 86 -4.50 14.40 -10.32
C VAL A 86 -3.75 15.31 -11.28
N GLY A 87 -4.15 15.26 -12.55
CA GLY A 87 -3.53 16.03 -13.62
C GLY A 87 -3.63 17.55 -13.40
N PRO A 88 -2.81 18.35 -14.12
CA PRO A 88 -2.83 19.81 -14.01
C PRO A 88 -4.23 20.37 -14.28
N GLY A 89 -4.68 21.32 -13.45
CA GLY A 89 -6.00 21.95 -13.56
C GLY A 89 -7.19 21.05 -13.20
N ARG A 90 -6.98 19.78 -12.81
CA ARG A 90 -8.07 18.90 -12.38
C ARG A 90 -8.59 19.39 -11.03
N LEU A 91 -9.89 19.71 -11.00
CA LEU A 91 -10.60 20.13 -9.79
C LEU A 91 -11.33 18.95 -9.16
N ASP A 92 -11.50 19.03 -7.84
CA ASP A 92 -12.39 18.19 -7.05
C ASP A 92 -12.17 16.68 -7.25
N ALA A 93 -10.91 16.25 -7.42
CA ALA A 93 -10.58 14.84 -7.56
C ALA A 93 -10.86 14.11 -6.23
N PRO A 94 -11.79 13.14 -6.19
CA PRO A 94 -12.10 12.43 -4.96
C PRO A 94 -10.94 11.52 -4.56
N VAL A 95 -10.58 11.57 -3.27
CA VAL A 95 -9.55 10.72 -2.68
C VAL A 95 -10.23 9.75 -1.71
N PRO A 96 -10.23 8.44 -2.03
CA PRO A 96 -10.93 7.42 -1.25
C PRO A 96 -10.04 6.72 -0.22
N PHE A 97 -8.90 7.30 0.18
CA PHE A 97 -7.96 6.68 1.11
C PHE A 97 -8.04 7.30 2.50
N GLU A 98 -7.97 6.44 3.53
CA GLU A 98 -7.97 6.84 4.93
C GLU A 98 -6.63 7.48 5.32
N PHE A 99 -5.52 6.90 4.85
CA PHE A 99 -4.21 7.52 4.91
C PHE A 99 -3.71 7.78 3.50
N SER A 100 -3.37 9.04 3.20
CA SER A 100 -2.93 9.47 1.90
C SER A 100 -1.63 10.26 1.98
N ARG A 101 -0.82 10.16 0.93
CA ARG A 101 0.31 11.05 0.70
C ARG A 101 0.15 11.75 -0.65
N ILE A 102 -0.03 13.07 -0.62
CA ILE A 102 0.01 13.90 -1.83
C ILE A 102 1.48 14.14 -2.16
N VAL A 103 1.92 13.61 -3.30
CA VAL A 103 3.28 13.77 -3.81
C VAL A 103 3.28 14.84 -4.90
N LEU A 104 4.02 15.91 -4.63
CA LEU A 104 4.24 17.04 -5.53
C LEU A 104 5.65 16.90 -6.14
N PRO A 105 5.77 16.87 -7.48
CA PRO A 105 7.08 17.04 -8.10
C PRO A 105 7.59 18.46 -7.84
N ALA A 106 8.86 18.59 -7.48
CA ALA A 106 9.45 19.88 -7.12
C ALA A 106 10.93 19.94 -7.50
N ALA A 107 11.22 20.25 -8.78
CA ALA A 107 12.56 20.56 -9.28
C ALA A 107 13.69 19.57 -8.88
N GLY A 108 13.42 18.26 -8.93
CA GLY A 108 14.39 17.21 -8.56
C GLY A 108 14.00 16.47 -7.27
N ASP A 109 13.16 17.10 -6.45
CA ASP A 109 12.61 16.51 -5.23
C ASP A 109 11.14 16.09 -5.39
N LEU A 110 10.69 15.25 -4.46
CA LEU A 110 9.30 14.87 -4.27
C LEU A 110 8.85 15.33 -2.88
N LEU A 111 7.96 16.32 -2.84
CA LEU A 111 7.42 16.84 -1.58
C LEU A 111 6.12 16.12 -1.24
N ALA A 112 5.99 15.71 0.02
CA ALA A 112 4.87 14.93 0.50
C ALA A 112 4.01 15.73 1.49
N ILE A 113 2.71 15.86 1.23
CA ILE A 113 1.72 16.29 2.22
C ILE A 113 0.96 15.03 2.67
N GLU A 114 0.95 14.75 3.96
CA GLU A 114 0.23 13.61 4.51
C GLU A 114 -1.18 14.02 4.92
N VAL A 115 -2.19 13.20 4.60
CA VAL A 115 -3.59 13.46 4.93
C VAL A 115 -4.19 12.21 5.58
N TRP A 116 -4.74 12.39 6.79
CA TRP A 116 -5.52 11.35 7.49
C TRP A 116 -6.99 11.72 7.44
N ALA A 117 -7.78 10.86 6.81
CA ALA A 117 -9.23 10.94 6.78
C ALA A 117 -9.86 10.00 7.83
N PRO A 118 -11.14 10.22 8.19
CA PRO A 118 -11.89 9.27 9.00
C PRO A 118 -11.91 7.88 8.37
N ARG A 119 -11.93 6.84 9.22
CA ARG A 119 -12.04 5.47 8.73
C ARG A 119 -13.38 5.24 8.04
N HIS A 120 -13.38 4.40 7.01
CA HIS A 120 -14.60 3.95 6.39
C HIS A 120 -15.30 2.92 7.26
N ASP A 121 -16.63 3.01 7.30
CA ASP A 121 -17.46 1.99 7.93
C ASP A 121 -17.60 0.79 6.98
N TYR A 122 -17.15 -0.38 7.42
CA TYR A 122 -17.29 -1.63 6.68
C TYR A 122 -18.47 -2.43 7.23
N SER A 123 -19.34 -2.90 6.34
CA SER A 123 -20.44 -3.80 6.71
C SER A 123 -19.94 -5.23 6.85
N ILE A 124 -20.21 -5.86 7.99
CA ILE A 124 -20.10 -7.32 8.15
C ILE A 124 -21.44 -7.90 7.70
N ALA A 125 -21.55 -8.27 6.42
CA ALA A 125 -22.76 -8.89 5.91
C ALA A 125 -22.95 -10.28 6.54
N GLY A 126 -24.14 -10.55 7.09
CA GLY A 126 -24.58 -11.90 7.43
C GLY A 126 -24.80 -12.74 6.18
N GLY A 127 -24.49 -14.03 6.24
CA GLY A 127 -24.66 -14.94 5.11
C GLY A 127 -26.10 -14.99 4.61
N LEU A 128 -26.27 -14.88 3.29
CA LEU A 128 -27.55 -15.15 2.63
C LEU A 128 -27.68 -16.65 2.35
N ASP A 129 -28.89 -17.17 2.39
CA ASP A 129 -29.17 -18.56 2.04
C ASP A 129 -28.81 -18.83 0.57
N GLY A 130 -28.07 -19.92 0.31
CA GLY A 130 -27.67 -20.33 -1.03
C GLY A 130 -26.36 -21.10 -1.09
N ALA A 131 -25.99 -21.53 -2.31
CA ALA A 131 -24.70 -22.16 -2.54
C ALA A 131 -23.56 -21.15 -2.34
N THR A 132 -22.48 -21.58 -1.67
CA THR A 132 -21.31 -20.73 -1.44
C THR A 132 -20.66 -20.34 -2.77
N THR A 133 -20.46 -19.04 -2.96
CA THR A 133 -19.70 -18.51 -4.11
C THR A 133 -18.27 -19.04 -4.07
N ALA A 134 -17.84 -19.70 -5.15
CA ALA A 134 -16.47 -20.18 -5.27
C ALA A 134 -15.49 -18.98 -5.29
N PRO A 135 -14.41 -19.00 -4.48
CA PRO A 135 -13.45 -17.91 -4.45
C PRO A 135 -12.65 -17.84 -5.76
N ALA A 136 -12.43 -16.61 -6.26
CA ALA A 136 -11.66 -16.37 -7.48
C ALA A 136 -10.20 -16.87 -7.39
N PHE A 137 -9.60 -16.74 -6.20
CA PHE A 137 -8.25 -17.22 -5.91
C PHE A 137 -8.26 -18.03 -4.61
N SER A 138 -8.09 -19.35 -4.71
CA SER A 138 -7.99 -20.22 -3.54
C SER A 138 -6.54 -20.35 -3.09
N MET A 139 -6.14 -19.57 -2.08
CA MET A 139 -4.80 -19.61 -1.49
C MET A 139 -4.86 -20.20 -0.07
N ASP A 140 -4.09 -21.26 0.16
CA ASP A 140 -3.92 -21.82 1.50
C ASP A 140 -2.70 -21.20 2.16
N ARG A 141 -2.95 -20.35 3.16
CA ARG A 141 -1.94 -19.56 3.88
C ARG A 141 -0.94 -20.43 4.65
N THR A 142 -1.25 -21.70 4.89
CA THR A 142 -0.38 -22.64 5.62
C THR A 142 0.69 -23.28 4.74
N LYS A 143 0.61 -23.10 3.41
CA LYS A 143 1.49 -23.81 2.46
C LYS A 143 2.70 -22.97 2.07
N ARG A 144 3.79 -23.66 1.76
CA ARG A 144 5.08 -23.04 1.37
C ARG A 144 4.98 -22.09 0.17
N TYR A 145 4.10 -22.38 -0.78
CA TYR A 145 3.89 -21.48 -1.93
C TYR A 145 3.34 -20.12 -1.48
N PHE A 146 2.54 -20.07 -0.40
CA PHE A 146 2.03 -18.82 0.15
C PHE A 146 3.16 -18.04 0.81
N ALA A 147 4.00 -18.71 1.62
CA ALA A 147 5.18 -18.08 2.21
C ALA A 147 6.14 -17.52 1.13
N VAL A 148 6.33 -18.22 0.01
CA VAL A 148 7.11 -17.72 -1.13
C VAL A 148 6.48 -16.47 -1.75
N LEU A 149 5.15 -16.45 -1.93
CA LEU A 149 4.45 -15.27 -2.43
C LEU A 149 4.57 -14.09 -1.45
N ALA A 150 4.44 -14.35 -0.15
CA ALA A 150 4.62 -13.35 0.90
C ALA A 150 6.04 -12.76 0.90
N ALA A 151 7.07 -13.60 0.81
CA ALA A 151 8.47 -13.17 0.73
C ALA A 151 8.76 -12.32 -0.52
N LEU A 152 8.08 -12.58 -1.64
CA LEU A 152 8.19 -11.75 -2.85
C LEU A 152 7.51 -10.38 -2.70
N CYS A 153 6.39 -10.32 -1.97
CA CYS A 153 5.60 -9.10 -1.77
C CYS A 153 6.14 -8.24 -0.60
N GLU A 154 6.86 -8.84 0.34
CA GLU A 154 7.30 -8.25 1.61
C GLU A 154 7.91 -6.84 1.46
N PRO A 155 8.86 -6.57 0.54
CA PRO A 155 9.44 -5.22 0.44
C PRO A 155 8.39 -4.14 0.16
N ARG A 156 7.40 -4.44 -0.69
CA ARG A 156 6.36 -3.49 -1.07
C ARG A 156 5.27 -3.33 -0.03
N LEU A 157 5.08 -4.34 0.81
CA LEU A 157 4.14 -4.30 1.93
C LEU A 157 4.72 -3.56 3.14
N ARG A 158 6.05 -3.45 3.29
CA ARG A 158 6.70 -2.71 4.39
C ARG A 158 6.96 -1.23 4.11
N GLY A 159 6.14 -0.61 3.26
CA GLY A 159 6.21 0.84 3.00
C GLY A 159 7.20 1.27 1.90
N GLU A 160 7.72 0.34 1.09
CA GLU A 160 8.46 0.65 -0.13
C GLU A 160 7.70 0.17 -1.40
N PRO A 161 6.61 0.83 -1.82
CA PRO A 161 5.73 0.33 -2.88
C PRO A 161 6.40 0.04 -4.22
N HIS A 162 7.50 0.72 -4.51
CA HIS A 162 8.26 0.59 -5.75
C HIS A 162 9.58 -0.18 -5.58
N ALA A 163 9.77 -0.86 -4.45
CA ALA A 163 10.94 -1.69 -4.23
C ALA A 163 11.12 -2.72 -5.37
N PRO A 164 12.37 -2.95 -5.81
CA PRO A 164 12.67 -4.02 -6.76
C PRO A 164 12.30 -5.36 -6.13
N LEU A 165 11.85 -6.31 -6.95
CA LEU A 165 11.51 -7.62 -6.43
C LEU A 165 12.77 -8.35 -5.95
N PRO A 166 12.67 -9.09 -4.83
CA PRO A 166 13.81 -9.82 -4.32
C PRO A 166 14.28 -10.89 -5.32
N THR A 167 15.59 -11.16 -5.29
CA THR A 167 16.19 -12.28 -6.00
C THR A 167 15.76 -13.60 -5.37
N VAL A 168 15.95 -14.72 -6.08
CA VAL A 168 15.59 -16.04 -5.52
C VAL A 168 16.40 -16.33 -4.26
N ASP A 169 17.69 -15.94 -4.23
CA ASP A 169 18.54 -16.15 -3.07
C ASP A 169 18.08 -15.29 -1.87
N GLN A 170 17.69 -14.03 -2.13
CA GLN A 170 17.07 -13.15 -1.14
C GLN A 170 15.74 -13.68 -0.59
N VAL A 171 14.95 -14.40 -1.40
CA VAL A 171 13.72 -15.07 -0.96
C VAL A 171 14.05 -16.29 -0.10
N VAL A 172 15.07 -17.07 -0.46
CA VAL A 172 15.54 -18.20 0.37
C VAL A 172 15.94 -17.70 1.76
N ASP A 173 16.76 -16.65 1.83
CA ASP A 173 17.23 -16.11 3.11
C ASP A 173 16.08 -15.64 4.00
N ARG A 174 15.07 -14.98 3.42
CA ARG A 174 13.83 -14.57 4.12
C ARG A 174 12.99 -15.73 4.64
N LEU A 175 13.01 -16.87 3.95
CA LEU A 175 12.20 -18.04 4.30
C LEU A 175 12.89 -18.94 5.33
N ARG A 176 14.20 -18.84 5.54
CA ARG A 176 14.93 -19.74 6.46
C ARG A 176 14.36 -19.80 7.88
N PRO A 177 13.90 -18.70 8.51
CA PRO A 177 13.34 -18.76 9.87
C PRO A 177 12.11 -19.67 9.97
N SER A 178 11.18 -19.62 9.02
CA SER A 178 9.97 -20.45 9.04
C SER A 178 10.09 -21.75 8.24
N TRP A 179 11.10 -21.85 7.37
CA TRP A 179 11.38 -23.00 6.52
C TRP A 179 12.89 -23.19 6.33
N ALA A 180 13.54 -23.84 7.30
CA ALA A 180 14.99 -24.08 7.31
C ALA A 180 15.53 -24.79 6.05
N ALA A 181 14.72 -25.65 5.42
CA ALA A 181 15.09 -26.39 4.21
C ALA A 181 14.85 -25.62 2.89
N ALA A 182 14.53 -24.32 2.95
CA ALA A 182 14.35 -23.49 1.77
C ALA A 182 15.62 -23.48 0.91
N SER A 183 15.45 -23.75 -0.39
CA SER A 183 16.52 -23.77 -1.38
C SER A 183 16.09 -23.07 -2.67
N ARG A 184 17.05 -22.65 -3.48
CA ARG A 184 16.79 -21.99 -4.78
C ARG A 184 15.83 -22.80 -5.66
N THR A 185 16.04 -24.12 -5.74
CA THR A 185 15.19 -25.04 -6.50
C THR A 185 13.76 -25.07 -5.96
N SER A 186 13.62 -25.17 -4.64
CA SER A 186 12.31 -25.23 -4.00
C SER A 186 11.52 -23.92 -4.15
N VAL A 187 12.18 -22.77 -4.06
CA VAL A 187 11.56 -21.45 -4.28
C VAL A 187 11.13 -21.30 -5.73
N GLN A 188 12.00 -21.63 -6.68
CA GLN A 188 11.68 -21.57 -8.12
C GLN A 188 10.49 -22.45 -8.47
N TRP A 189 10.43 -23.67 -7.93
CA TRP A 189 9.30 -24.57 -8.11
C TRP A 189 7.99 -23.98 -7.57
N ASN A 190 8.01 -23.36 -6.38
CA ASN A 190 6.83 -22.70 -5.83
C ASN A 190 6.39 -21.49 -6.65
N ILE A 191 7.33 -20.71 -7.21
CA ILE A 191 7.03 -19.62 -8.16
C ILE A 191 6.32 -20.16 -9.41
N ASP A 192 6.80 -21.27 -9.95
CA ASP A 192 6.18 -21.90 -11.12
C ASP A 192 4.79 -22.47 -10.80
N TYR A 193 4.64 -23.09 -9.63
CA TYR A 193 3.35 -23.58 -9.14
C TYR A 193 2.35 -22.44 -8.94
N LEU A 194 2.76 -21.32 -8.34
CA LEU A 194 1.94 -20.13 -8.17
C LEU A 194 1.46 -19.57 -9.51
N ALA A 195 2.33 -19.53 -10.53
CA ALA A 195 1.96 -19.02 -11.84
C ALA A 195 0.85 -19.87 -12.50
N VAL A 196 0.85 -21.19 -12.30
CA VAL A 196 -0.24 -22.07 -12.74
C VAL A 196 -1.48 -21.87 -11.87
N LYS A 197 -1.32 -21.85 -10.55
CA LYS A 197 -2.41 -21.73 -9.57
C LYS A 197 -3.20 -20.43 -9.71
N LEU A 198 -2.51 -19.34 -10.03
CA LEU A 198 -3.09 -18.02 -10.27
C LEU A 198 -3.41 -17.77 -11.76
N ARG A 199 -3.32 -18.82 -12.60
CA ARG A 199 -3.69 -18.80 -14.02
C ARG A 199 -2.92 -17.74 -14.84
N LEU A 200 -1.70 -17.40 -14.42
CA LEU A 200 -0.79 -16.52 -15.15
C LEU A 200 -0.04 -17.26 -16.28
N LYS A 201 -0.11 -18.59 -16.29
CA LYS A 201 0.37 -19.45 -17.38
C LYS A 201 -0.80 -20.33 -17.88
N PRO A 202 -0.97 -20.53 -19.21
CA PRO A 202 -1.82 -21.60 -19.69
C PRO A 202 -1.36 -22.96 -19.15
N ALA A 203 -2.28 -23.89 -18.95
CA ALA A 203 -1.96 -25.26 -18.55
C ALA A 203 -0.96 -25.88 -19.55
N PRO A 204 -0.05 -26.77 -19.11
CA PRO A 204 1.02 -27.32 -19.96
C PRO A 204 0.53 -28.00 -21.24
N GLU A 205 -0.73 -28.44 -21.30
CA GLU A 205 -1.34 -29.08 -22.47
C GLU A 205 -1.73 -28.09 -23.60
N THR A 206 -1.71 -26.77 -23.36
CA THR A 206 -2.11 -25.75 -24.35
C THR A 206 -1.03 -24.69 -24.64
N ALA A 207 0.17 -24.86 -24.12
CA ALA A 207 1.24 -23.89 -24.28
C ALA A 207 2.05 -24.15 -25.57
N ASP A 208 1.86 -23.31 -26.59
CA ASP A 208 2.91 -23.08 -27.59
C ASP A 208 4.18 -22.59 -26.88
N THR A 209 5.34 -22.91 -27.47
CA THR A 209 6.66 -22.56 -26.94
C THR A 209 6.91 -21.05 -27.07
N GLY A 210 6.17 -20.26 -26.29
CA GLY A 210 6.22 -18.81 -26.28
C GLY A 210 7.51 -18.28 -25.65
N PRO A 211 7.79 -16.97 -25.82
CA PRO A 211 9.02 -16.35 -25.33
C PRO A 211 9.16 -16.56 -23.82
N ARG A 212 10.40 -16.83 -23.37
CA ARG A 212 10.75 -16.97 -21.95
C ARG A 212 10.12 -15.84 -21.14
N LEU A 213 9.37 -16.21 -20.09
CA LEU A 213 8.68 -15.30 -19.16
C LEU A 213 9.67 -14.46 -18.34
N ASN A 214 10.35 -13.51 -18.97
CA ASN A 214 10.94 -12.37 -18.29
C ASN A 214 9.79 -11.60 -17.63
N GLY A 215 9.77 -11.53 -16.30
CA GLY A 215 8.71 -10.84 -15.54
C GLY A 215 7.66 -11.71 -14.84
N LYS A 216 7.84 -13.04 -14.75
CA LYS A 216 6.89 -13.92 -14.02
C LYS A 216 6.70 -13.49 -12.56
N LYS A 217 7.79 -13.16 -11.86
CA LYS A 217 7.72 -12.71 -10.46
C LYS A 217 6.95 -11.40 -10.37
N GLU A 218 7.21 -10.48 -11.29
CA GLU A 218 6.52 -9.19 -11.43
C GLU A 218 5.02 -9.37 -11.64
N SER A 219 4.59 -10.26 -12.54
CA SER A 219 3.17 -10.57 -12.73
C SER A 219 2.53 -11.20 -11.49
N LEU A 220 3.24 -12.09 -10.80
CA LEU A 220 2.75 -12.70 -9.55
C LEU A 220 2.55 -11.66 -8.45
N VAL A 221 3.55 -10.83 -8.19
CA VAL A 221 3.49 -9.78 -7.16
C VAL A 221 2.45 -8.73 -7.55
N SER A 222 2.40 -8.31 -8.82
CA SER A 222 1.42 -7.34 -9.29
C SER A 222 -0.01 -7.85 -9.10
N LEU A 223 -0.29 -9.11 -9.42
CA LEU A 223 -1.61 -9.70 -9.19
C LEU A 223 -1.93 -9.84 -7.70
N ALA A 224 -0.96 -10.32 -6.91
CA ALA A 224 -1.14 -10.56 -5.49
C ALA A 224 -1.45 -9.28 -4.72
N LEU A 225 -0.70 -8.19 -4.99
CA LEU A 225 -0.94 -6.90 -4.36
C LEU A 225 -2.22 -6.24 -4.87
N ARG A 226 -2.52 -6.35 -6.17
CA ARG A 226 -3.73 -5.74 -6.75
C ARG A 226 -5.05 -6.28 -6.16
N PHE A 227 -5.06 -7.53 -5.72
CA PHE A 227 -6.24 -8.21 -5.17
C PHE A 227 -6.08 -8.58 -3.70
N ASP A 228 -5.09 -8.02 -3.00
CA ASP A 228 -4.78 -8.30 -1.60
C ASP A 228 -4.71 -9.80 -1.26
N LEU A 229 -4.14 -10.60 -2.17
CA LEU A 229 -3.91 -12.03 -1.94
C LEU A 229 -2.88 -12.27 -0.84
N VAL A 230 -2.00 -11.29 -0.61
CA VAL A 230 -1.08 -11.19 0.52
C VAL A 230 -1.17 -9.78 1.06
N ARG A 231 -1.39 -9.65 2.36
CA ARG A 231 -1.41 -8.39 3.11
C ARG A 231 -0.22 -8.29 4.05
N GLU A 232 -0.02 -7.12 4.66
CA GLU A 232 1.04 -6.94 5.66
C GLU A 232 0.91 -7.93 6.83
N ASP A 233 -0.32 -8.16 7.32
CA ASP A 233 -0.59 -9.15 8.38
C ASP A 233 -0.17 -10.58 8.00
N ASP A 234 -0.21 -10.93 6.72
CA ASP A 234 0.19 -12.25 6.24
C ASP A 234 1.72 -12.45 6.31
N LEU A 235 2.52 -11.39 6.49
CA LEU A 235 3.98 -11.48 6.61
C LEU A 235 4.43 -12.25 7.86
N VAL A 236 3.52 -12.51 8.80
CA VAL A 236 3.75 -13.40 9.94
C VAL A 236 4.23 -14.80 9.50
N VAL A 237 3.88 -15.28 8.30
CA VAL A 237 4.35 -16.58 7.78
C VAL A 237 5.87 -16.63 7.51
N LEU A 238 6.54 -15.47 7.49
CA LEU A 238 8.00 -15.35 7.37
C LEU A 238 8.68 -15.36 8.73
N SER A 239 7.93 -15.12 9.82
CA SER A 239 8.45 -15.11 11.18
C SER A 239 8.63 -16.52 11.72
N ASP A 240 9.49 -16.64 12.74
CA ASP A 240 9.82 -17.93 13.33
C ASP A 240 8.58 -18.57 13.98
N SER A 241 8.34 -19.84 13.62
CA SER A 241 7.22 -20.67 14.11
C SER A 241 7.23 -20.88 15.64
N SER A 242 8.30 -20.47 16.34
CA SER A 242 8.46 -20.59 17.78
C SER A 242 7.81 -19.48 18.62
N SER A 243 7.28 -18.40 18.03
CA SER A 243 6.75 -17.26 18.80
C SER A 243 5.28 -17.41 19.25
N ALA A 244 4.56 -18.42 18.78
CA ALA A 244 3.17 -18.68 19.15
C ALA A 244 3.03 -19.72 20.28
N SER A 245 3.64 -19.49 21.45
CA SER A 245 3.22 -20.17 22.69
C SER A 245 3.75 -19.50 23.95
N SER A 246 2.90 -18.70 24.61
CA SER A 246 2.82 -18.58 26.07
C SER A 246 1.58 -17.78 26.47
N PRO A 247 0.43 -18.42 26.76
CA PRO A 247 -0.54 -17.85 27.68
C PRO A 247 0.00 -18.04 29.11
N SER A 248 0.23 -16.93 29.80
CA SER A 248 0.57 -16.88 31.22
C SER A 248 -0.43 -17.70 32.05
N SER A 249 0.03 -18.78 32.68
CA SER A 249 -0.73 -19.53 33.66
C SER A 249 -0.88 -18.71 34.94
N SER A 250 -2.03 -18.07 35.10
CA SER A 250 -2.49 -17.53 36.38
C SER A 250 -2.97 -18.68 37.27
N GLY A 251 -2.04 -19.29 38.01
CA GLY A 251 -2.34 -20.24 39.07
C GLY A 251 -2.77 -19.51 40.34
N ARG A 252 -4.07 -19.39 40.56
CA ARG A 252 -4.67 -19.05 41.86
C ARG A 252 -4.74 -20.36 42.68
N THR A 253 -4.21 -20.38 43.89
CA THR A 253 -4.69 -21.30 44.94
C THR A 253 -4.61 -20.63 46.29
N ALA A 254 -5.77 -20.59 46.93
CA ALA A 254 -5.99 -20.14 48.28
C ALA A 254 -5.61 -21.24 49.27
N ARG A 255 -5.01 -20.85 50.39
CA ARG A 255 -5.49 -21.20 51.73
C ARG A 255 -4.96 -20.22 52.76
#